data_AF-A0A0F8WXH1-F1
#
_entry.id   AF-A0A0F8WXH1-F1
#
_cell.length_a   1.000
_cell.length_b   1.000
_cell.length_c   1.000
_cell.angle_alpha   90.00
_cell.angle_beta   90.00
_cell.angle_gamma   90.00
#
_symmetry.space_group_name_H-M   'P 1'
#
loop_
_entity.id
_entity.type
_entity.pdbx_description
1 polymer ?
#
loop_
_entity_poly.entity_id
_entity_poly.type
_entity_poly.pdbx_seq_one_letter_code
_entity_poly.pdbx_strand_id
1 'polypeptide(L)'
;RTTKDDIERLTSILVQARECVRKGISSWDEFISLDNNFHRCLAQIAGNKLYELVLDSVHENISQYYDRLLKKKAALMRENLEDLEGLVEAVSRGETDAAMNIAQDHVRRFDSYMEKRVEP
;
A
#
# COMPACT_ATOMS: atom_id res chain seq x y z
N ARG A 1 -6.51 -18.70 4.08
CA ARG A 1 -7.80 -18.36 4.71
C ARG A 1 -7.49 -17.29 5.76
N THR A 2 -8.00 -16.09 5.59
CA THR A 2 -7.71 -14.96 6.50
C THR A 2 -8.30 -15.22 7.88
N THR A 3 -7.51 -14.98 8.93
CA THR A 3 -7.96 -15.08 10.33
C THR A 3 -8.45 -13.73 10.86
N LYS A 4 -9.06 -13.70 12.04
CA LYS A 4 -9.44 -12.42 12.68
C LYS A 4 -8.21 -11.60 13.05
N ASP A 5 -7.19 -12.24 13.59
CA ASP A 5 -5.92 -11.63 13.98
C ASP A 5 -5.23 -10.96 12.77
N ASP A 6 -5.34 -11.57 11.58
CA ASP A 6 -4.83 -11.00 10.33
C ASP A 6 -5.55 -9.68 9.97
N ILE A 7 -6.88 -9.65 10.09
CA ILE A 7 -7.68 -8.43 9.84
C ILE A 7 -7.38 -7.36 10.88
N GLU A 8 -7.21 -7.74 12.15
CA GLU A 8 -6.86 -6.81 13.23
C GLU A 8 -5.49 -6.16 12.99
N ARG A 9 -4.50 -6.93 12.54
CA ARG A 9 -3.18 -6.41 12.16
C ARG A 9 -3.27 -5.40 11.02
N LEU A 10 -3.97 -5.73 9.93
CA LEU A 10 -4.16 -4.80 8.81
C LEU A 10 -4.90 -3.53 9.25
N THR A 11 -5.94 -3.68 10.08
CA THR A 11 -6.74 -2.55 10.59
C THR A 11 -5.90 -1.64 11.49
N SER A 12 -5.00 -2.19 12.32
CA SER A 12 -4.09 -1.41 13.17
C SER A 12 -3.15 -0.53 12.34
N ILE A 13 -2.68 -1.03 11.20
CA ILE A 13 -1.85 -0.26 10.26
C ILE A 13 -2.68 0.88 9.64
N LEU A 14 -3.93 0.62 9.23
CA LEU A 14 -4.82 1.65 8.68
C LEU A 14 -5.10 2.79 9.65
N VAL A 15 -5.26 2.49 10.95
CA VAL A 15 -5.44 3.53 11.97
C VAL A 15 -4.24 4.48 12.03
N GLN A 16 -3.02 3.94 11.98
CA GLN A 16 -1.79 4.75 11.97
C GLN A 16 -1.64 5.51 10.64
N ALA A 17 -1.99 4.89 9.52
CA ALA A 17 -1.95 5.54 8.21
C ALA A 17 -2.91 6.74 8.13
N ARG A 18 -4.12 6.63 8.70
CA ARG A 18 -5.09 7.73 8.84
C ARG A 18 -4.54 8.91 9.65
N GLU A 19 -3.81 8.63 10.73
CA GLU A 19 -3.13 9.68 11.51
C GLU A 19 -2.08 10.40 10.67
N CYS A 20 -1.29 9.67 9.88
CA CYS A 20 -0.30 10.26 8.99
C CYS A 20 -0.95 11.15 7.91
N VAL A 21 -2.03 10.69 7.29
CA VAL A 21 -2.81 11.48 6.31
C VAL A 21 -3.36 12.75 6.95
N ARG A 22 -3.85 12.70 8.19
CA ARG A 22 -4.33 13.88 8.94
C ARG A 22 -3.21 14.88 9.25
N LYS A 23 -2.01 14.40 9.62
CA LYS A 23 -0.82 15.23 9.81
C LYS A 23 -0.30 15.83 8.49
N GLY A 24 -0.63 15.20 7.37
CA GLY A 24 -0.27 15.66 6.03
C GLY A 24 1.18 15.32 5.66
N ILE A 25 1.78 16.14 4.79
CA ILE A 25 3.08 15.84 4.16
C ILE A 25 4.22 15.69 5.19
N SER A 26 4.10 16.27 6.38
CA SER A 26 5.10 16.11 7.46
C SER A 26 5.23 14.67 7.96
N SER A 27 4.20 13.83 7.80
CA SER A 27 4.21 12.40 8.10
C SER A 27 4.34 11.53 6.84
N TRP A 28 4.89 12.06 5.74
CA TRP A 28 5.08 11.29 4.51
C TRP A 28 5.93 10.03 4.73
N ASP A 29 7.10 10.17 5.34
CA ASP A 29 8.03 9.04 5.48
C ASP A 29 7.46 7.96 6.40
N GLU A 30 6.73 8.38 7.44
CA GLU A 30 5.97 7.52 8.35
C GLU A 30 4.87 6.76 7.59
N PHE A 31 4.10 7.46 6.74
CA PHE A 31 3.06 6.86 5.90
C PHE A 31 3.61 5.82 4.93
N ILE A 32 4.72 6.12 4.25
CA ILE A 32 5.37 5.17 3.33
C ILE A 32 5.87 3.92 4.08
N SER A 33 6.39 4.08 5.29
CA SER A 33 6.78 2.94 6.12
C SER A 33 5.58 2.04 6.48
N LEU A 34 4.44 2.65 6.83
CA LEU A 34 3.19 1.94 7.13
C LEU A 34 2.62 1.24 5.90
N ASP A 35 2.62 1.89 4.75
CA ASP A 35 2.24 1.30 3.45
C ASP A 35 3.07 0.04 3.14
N ASN A 36 4.40 0.12 3.28
CA ASN A 36 5.28 -1.04 3.10
C ASN A 36 5.02 -2.17 4.10
N ASN A 37 4.63 -1.83 5.34
CA ASN A 37 4.27 -2.83 6.35
C ASN A 37 2.94 -3.50 5.99
N PHE A 38 1.96 -2.72 5.53
CA PHE A 38 0.67 -3.23 5.08
C PHE A 38 0.83 -4.29 3.99
N HIS A 39 1.60 -3.98 2.94
CA HIS A 39 1.84 -4.90 1.83
C HIS A 39 2.51 -6.21 2.28
N ARG A 40 3.51 -6.13 3.17
CA ARG A 40 4.14 -7.33 3.76
C ARG A 40 3.15 -8.15 4.59
N CYS A 41 2.32 -7.50 5.39
CA CYS A 41 1.28 -8.18 6.15
C CYS A 41 0.27 -8.88 5.22
N LEU A 42 -0.16 -8.21 4.16
CA LEU A 42 -1.10 -8.75 3.18
C LEU A 42 -0.52 -9.97 2.43
N ALA A 43 0.76 -9.92 2.05
CA ALA A 43 1.45 -11.03 1.39
C ALA A 43 1.51 -12.30 2.27
N GLN A 44 1.82 -12.11 3.57
CA GLN A 44 1.80 -13.19 4.57
C GLN A 44 0.42 -13.83 4.68
N ILE A 45 -0.64 -13.01 4.74
CA ILE A 45 -2.03 -13.46 4.84
C ILE A 45 -2.46 -14.26 3.60
N ALA A 46 -2.05 -13.81 2.41
CA ALA A 46 -2.34 -14.48 1.16
C ALA A 46 -1.61 -15.83 1.00
N GLY A 47 -0.59 -16.11 1.83
CA GLY A 47 0.23 -17.31 1.72
C GLY A 47 0.98 -17.42 0.39
N ASN A 48 1.14 -16.30 -0.32
CA ASN A 48 1.68 -16.26 -1.66
C ASN A 48 3.16 -15.85 -1.62
N LYS A 49 4.06 -16.84 -1.52
CA LYS A 49 5.53 -16.65 -1.54
C LYS A 49 6.03 -15.92 -2.78
N LEU A 50 5.34 -16.02 -3.92
CA LEU A 50 5.69 -15.29 -5.13
C LEU A 50 5.30 -13.81 -5.02
N TYR A 51 4.20 -13.50 -4.30
CA TYR A 51 3.78 -12.13 -3.98
C TYR A 51 4.71 -11.47 -2.97
N GLU A 52 5.22 -12.22 -1.97
CA GLU A 52 6.33 -11.76 -1.10
C GLU A 52 7.59 -11.46 -1.93
N LEU A 53 7.99 -12.32 -2.87
CA LEU A 53 9.16 -12.09 -3.73
C LEU A 53 9.01 -10.90 -4.69
N VAL A 54 7.82 -10.70 -5.27
CA VAL A 54 7.53 -9.56 -6.16
C VAL A 54 7.41 -8.27 -5.34
N LEU A 55 6.75 -8.30 -4.18
CA LEU A 55 6.74 -7.16 -3.27
C LEU A 55 8.12 -6.88 -2.72
N ASP A 56 8.96 -7.84 -2.38
CA ASP A 56 10.33 -7.56 -1.92
C ASP A 56 11.18 -6.96 -3.06
N SER A 57 11.04 -7.48 -4.29
CA SER A 57 11.77 -6.94 -5.46
C SER A 57 11.33 -5.53 -5.86
N VAL A 58 10.03 -5.23 -5.71
CA VAL A 58 9.45 -3.90 -5.93
C VAL A 58 9.76 -3.01 -4.71
N HIS A 59 9.65 -3.52 -3.47
CA HIS A 59 9.70 -2.75 -2.23
C HIS A 59 11.09 -2.51 -1.61
N GLU A 60 12.05 -3.44 -1.70
CA GLU A 60 13.45 -3.20 -1.30
C GLU A 60 14.09 -2.06 -2.12
N ASN A 61 13.55 -1.81 -3.31
CA ASN A 61 13.93 -0.75 -4.23
C ASN A 61 13.04 0.52 -4.09
N ILE A 62 11.81 0.38 -3.57
CA ILE A 62 10.82 1.48 -3.43
C ILE A 62 11.17 2.56 -2.41
N SER A 63 11.88 2.28 -1.31
CA SER A 63 12.24 3.36 -0.38
C SER A 63 13.11 4.44 -1.05
N GLN A 64 14.03 4.03 -1.94
CA GLN A 64 14.78 4.99 -2.77
C GLN A 64 13.92 5.60 -3.87
N TYR A 65 12.88 4.90 -4.35
CA TYR A 65 11.97 5.40 -5.38
C TYR A 65 10.93 6.41 -4.84
N TYR A 66 10.36 6.23 -3.66
CA TYR A 66 9.43 7.22 -3.09
C TYR A 66 10.13 8.55 -2.85
N ASP A 67 11.36 8.53 -2.33
CA ASP A 67 12.13 9.75 -2.06
C ASP A 67 12.66 10.44 -3.32
N ARG A 68 13.07 9.68 -4.36
CA ARG A 68 13.61 10.26 -5.61
C ARG A 68 12.53 10.54 -6.67
N LEU A 69 11.56 9.64 -6.80
CA LEU A 69 10.66 9.55 -7.94
C LEU A 69 9.22 9.98 -7.64
N LEU A 70 8.83 10.32 -6.41
CA LEU A 70 7.49 10.89 -6.14
C LEU A 70 7.56 12.24 -5.43
N LYS A 71 6.76 13.20 -5.91
CA LYS A 71 6.71 14.53 -5.30
C LYS A 71 5.81 14.33 -4.10
N LYS A 72 6.33 14.54 -2.88
CA LYS A 72 5.54 14.40 -1.65
C LYS A 72 4.27 15.24 -1.79
N LYS A 73 3.11 14.59 -1.85
CA LYS A 73 1.80 15.22 -2.10
C LYS A 73 0.77 14.58 -1.18
N ALA A 74 0.10 15.40 -0.36
CA ALA A 74 -0.97 14.92 0.52
C ALA A 74 -2.09 14.18 -0.25
N ALA A 75 -2.33 14.54 -1.52
CA ALA A 75 -3.29 13.86 -2.38
C ALA A 75 -2.91 12.38 -2.63
N LEU A 76 -1.62 12.08 -2.83
CA LEU A 76 -1.15 10.71 -3.01
C LEU A 76 -1.31 9.88 -1.73
N MET A 77 -1.08 10.50 -0.56
CA MET A 77 -1.29 9.81 0.72
C MET A 77 -2.76 9.46 0.95
N ARG A 78 -3.68 10.36 0.56
CA ARG A 78 -5.13 10.10 0.65
C ARG A 78 -5.58 9.01 -0.30
N GLU A 79 -5.19 9.10 -1.57
CA GLU A 79 -5.55 8.12 -2.59
C GLU A 79 -5.02 6.72 -2.22
N ASN A 80 -3.77 6.64 -1.77
CA ASN A 80 -3.21 5.37 -1.29
C ASN A 80 -4.03 4.84 -0.10
N LEU A 81 -4.30 5.66 0.92
CA LEU A 81 -5.11 5.23 2.08
C LEU A 81 -6.48 4.67 1.67
N GLU A 82 -7.15 5.29 0.70
CA GLU A 82 -8.44 4.82 0.18
C GLU A 82 -8.34 3.41 -0.43
N ASP A 83 -7.26 3.10 -1.16
CA ASP A 83 -7.03 1.74 -1.67
C ASP A 83 -6.80 0.73 -0.54
N LEU A 84 -5.97 1.08 0.45
CA LEU A 84 -5.64 0.17 1.55
C LEU A 84 -6.89 -0.15 2.37
N GLU A 85 -7.77 0.84 2.58
CA GLU A 85 -9.07 0.64 3.21
C GLU A 85 -9.97 -0.31 2.40
N GLY A 86 -10.05 -0.10 1.08
CA GLY A 86 -10.81 -0.99 0.18
C GLY A 86 -10.26 -2.41 0.16
N LEU A 87 -8.94 -2.59 0.21
CA LEU A 87 -8.28 -3.89 0.30
C LEU A 87 -8.66 -4.62 1.59
N VAL A 88 -8.60 -3.96 2.75
CA VAL A 88 -8.98 -4.58 4.02
C VAL A 88 -10.45 -4.98 4.01
N GLU A 89 -11.33 -4.14 3.47
CA GLU A 89 -12.75 -4.46 3.35
C GLU A 89 -12.97 -5.73 2.49
N ALA A 90 -12.42 -5.77 1.28
CA ALA A 90 -12.54 -6.91 0.38
C ALA A 90 -11.96 -8.20 1.00
N VAL A 91 -10.78 -8.11 1.61
CA VAL A 91 -10.13 -9.25 2.29
C VAL A 91 -10.96 -9.74 3.47
N SER A 92 -11.56 -8.83 4.25
CA SER A 92 -12.41 -9.19 5.40
C SER A 92 -13.70 -9.92 4.99
N ARG A 93 -14.21 -9.62 3.79
CA ARG A 93 -15.39 -10.25 3.19
C ARG A 93 -15.05 -11.53 2.42
N GLY A 94 -13.77 -11.83 2.19
CA GLY A 94 -13.32 -12.95 1.37
C GLY A 94 -13.48 -12.72 -0.13
N GLU A 95 -13.67 -11.47 -0.56
CA GLU A 95 -13.89 -11.06 -1.95
C GLU A 95 -12.55 -11.00 -2.70
N THR A 96 -12.02 -12.18 -3.03
CA THR A 96 -10.65 -12.33 -3.56
C THR A 96 -10.43 -11.57 -4.88
N ASP A 97 -11.41 -11.63 -5.80
CA ASP A 97 -11.30 -10.93 -7.09
C ASP A 97 -11.32 -9.40 -6.91
N ALA A 98 -12.14 -8.89 -5.98
CA ALA A 98 -12.19 -7.47 -5.67
C ALA A 98 -10.85 -7.00 -5.07
N ALA A 99 -10.32 -7.74 -4.09
CA ALA A 99 -9.02 -7.45 -3.49
C ALA A 99 -7.89 -7.45 -4.55
N MET A 100 -7.92 -8.41 -5.48
CA MET A 100 -6.93 -8.49 -6.55
C MET A 100 -7.01 -7.30 -7.51
N ASN A 101 -8.22 -6.89 -7.92
CA ASN A 101 -8.41 -5.73 -8.79
C ASN A 101 -7.92 -4.44 -8.14
N ILE A 102 -8.27 -4.21 -6.87
CA ILE A 102 -7.81 -3.01 -6.13
C ILE A 102 -6.29 -2.99 -6.04
N ALA A 103 -5.65 -4.12 -5.72
CA ALA A 103 -4.19 -4.19 -5.64
C ALA A 103 -3.51 -3.93 -6.99
N GLN A 104 -4.07 -4.46 -8.09
CA GLN A 104 -3.54 -4.23 -9.43
C GLN A 104 -3.69 -2.76 -9.87
N ASP A 105 -4.84 -2.16 -9.61
CA ASP A 105 -5.09 -0.76 -9.97
C ASP A 105 -4.23 0.19 -9.14
N HIS A 106 -4.02 -0.12 -7.86
CA HIS A 106 -3.08 0.57 -6.98
C HIS A 106 -1.67 0.60 -7.60
N VAL A 107 -1.11 -0.57 -7.92
CA VAL A 107 0.24 -0.67 -8.52
C VAL A 107 0.32 0.04 -9.87
N ARG A 108 -0.64 -0.19 -10.77
CA ARG A 108 -0.67 0.47 -12.10
C ARG A 108 -0.71 1.99 -11.99
N ARG A 109 -1.48 2.52 -11.04
CA ARG A 109 -1.57 3.96 -10.83
C ARG A 109 -0.25 4.50 -10.32
N PHE A 110 0.42 3.81 -9.41
CA PHE A 110 1.77 4.14 -8.99
C PHE A 110 2.75 4.14 -10.16
N ASP A 111 2.77 3.10 -10.99
CA ASP A 111 3.61 3.03 -12.20
C ASP A 111 3.36 4.23 -13.13
N SER A 112 2.09 4.62 -13.33
CA SER A 112 1.76 5.78 -14.17
C SER A 112 2.29 7.11 -13.63
N TYR A 113 2.38 7.27 -12.30
CA TYR A 113 3.00 8.46 -11.69
C TYR A 113 4.51 8.50 -11.90
N MET A 114 5.12 7.33 -12.06
CA MET A 114 6.55 7.17 -12.31
C MET A 114 6.86 7.51 -13.77
N GLU A 115 6.10 6.97 -14.73
CA GLU A 115 6.27 7.24 -16.17
C GLU A 115 6.11 8.74 -16.48
N LYS A 116 5.11 9.41 -15.90
CA LYS A 116 4.87 10.86 -16.08
C LYS A 116 5.97 11.76 -15.53
N ARG A 117 6.99 11.22 -14.88
CA ARG A 117 8.20 11.94 -14.43
C ARG A 117 9.43 11.69 -15.30
N VAL A 118 9.38 10.71 -16.20
CA VAL A 118 10.49 10.38 -17.13
C VAL A 118 10.38 11.18 -18.44
N GLU A 119 9.27 11.90 -18.68
CA GLU A 119 9.20 12.85 -19.78
C GLU A 119 10.09 14.09 -19.50
N PRO A 120 11.01 14.43 -20.43
CA PRO A 120 12.01 15.49 -20.26
C PRO A 120 11.43 16.91 -20.22
#